data_AF-A0A087U0L1-F1
#
_entry.id   AF-A0A087U0L1-F1
#
_cell.length_a   1.000
_cell.length_b   1.000
_cell.length_c   1.000
_cell.angle_alpha   90.00
_cell.angle_beta   90.00
_cell.angle_gamma   90.00
#
_symmetry.space_group_name_H-M   'P 1'
#
loop_
_entity.id
_entity.type
_entity.pdbx_description
1 polymer ?
#
loop_
_entity_poly.entity_id
_entity_poly.type
_entity_poly.pdbx_seq_one_letter_code
_entity_poly.pdbx_strand_id
1 'polypeptide(L)'
;MATREVNNSLDVIRYEGEDLFRTVVGRNDVERRLAQPRGTTDFSRVGEQLQTLVEEFENSPQGRRAREIVNEINIRDLTASSLTEIGSQIFKNGINGCSLTVFYVFCKELMKRCWNAGVNLVRNIYIWTTDFIFDTICPWVADNGGWGKVLGMIAGALGLIALVGLFLFLL
;
A
#
# COMPACT_ATOMS: atom_id res chain seq x y z
N MET A 1 3.48 21.24 25.26
CA MET A 1 4.53 20.20 25.19
C MET A 1 3.99 18.93 24.52
N ALA A 2 2.81 18.44 24.91
CA ALA A 2 2.14 17.29 24.27
C ALA A 2 1.89 17.42 22.74
N THR A 3 1.50 18.60 22.25
CA THR A 3 1.27 18.83 20.80
C THR A 3 2.52 18.70 19.94
N ARG A 4 3.72 18.89 20.51
CA ARG A 4 4.97 18.82 19.76
C ARG A 4 5.47 17.39 19.62
N GLU A 5 5.24 16.54 20.62
CA GLU A 5 5.57 15.10 20.55
C GLU A 5 4.61 14.34 19.64
N VAL A 6 3.31 14.67 19.67
CA VAL A 6 2.31 14.07 18.78
C VAL A 6 2.59 14.40 17.31
N ASN A 7 2.92 15.66 17.00
CA ASN A 7 3.31 16.04 15.63
C ASN A 7 4.57 15.30 15.17
N ASN A 8 5.59 15.21 16.03
CA ASN A 8 6.82 14.49 15.72
C ASN A 8 6.57 13.00 15.47
N SER A 9 5.62 12.38 16.17
CA SER A 9 5.22 10.99 15.95
C SER A 9 4.46 10.79 14.64
N LEU A 10 3.57 11.72 14.28
CA LEU A 10 2.80 11.62 13.04
C LEU A 10 3.69 11.86 11.81
N ASP A 11 4.64 12.78 11.90
CA ASP A 11 5.61 13.06 10.85
C ASP A 11 6.49 11.83 10.57
N VAL A 12 6.91 11.11 11.62
CA VAL A 12 7.63 9.84 11.51
C VAL A 12 6.76 8.77 10.84
N ILE A 13 5.51 8.60 11.25
CA ILE A 13 4.57 7.63 10.66
C ILE A 13 4.28 7.94 9.18
N ARG A 14 4.21 9.21 8.81
CA ARG A 14 4.03 9.64 7.41
C ARG A 14 5.26 9.32 6.58
N TYR A 15 6.44 9.68 7.08
CA TYR A 15 7.70 9.34 6.41
C TYR A 15 7.83 7.83 6.18
N GLU A 16 7.52 7.02 7.19
CA GLU A 16 7.50 5.56 7.08
C GLU A 16 6.47 5.06 6.07
N GLY A 17 5.26 5.62 6.06
CA GLY A 17 4.20 5.24 5.13
C GLY A 17 4.56 5.49 3.66
N GLU A 18 5.25 6.60 3.39
CA GLU A 18 5.76 6.92 2.05
C GLU A 18 6.89 5.96 1.62
N ASP A 19 7.83 5.66 2.51
CA ASP A 19 8.94 4.74 2.23
C ASP A 19 8.44 3.30 1.95
N LEU A 20 7.44 2.86 2.72
CA LEU A 20 6.75 1.59 2.49
C LEU A 20 6.09 1.56 1.11
N PHE A 21 5.35 2.61 0.76
CA PHE A 21 4.70 2.70 -0.55
C PHE A 21 5.71 2.68 -1.70
N ARG A 22 6.81 3.43 -1.58
CA ARG A 22 7.92 3.43 -2.55
C ARG A 22 8.52 2.05 -2.73
N THR A 23 8.66 1.29 -1.65
CA THR A 23 9.18 -0.08 -1.68
C THR A 23 8.22 -1.02 -2.41
N VAL A 24 6.93 -1.00 -2.06
CA VAL A 24 5.90 -1.90 -2.62
C VAL A 24 5.67 -1.71 -4.11
N VAL A 25 5.61 -0.46 -4.58
CA VAL A 25 5.32 -0.18 -5.99
C VAL A 25 6.50 -0.56 -6.90
N GLY A 26 7.70 -0.68 -6.34
CA GLY A 26 8.89 -1.06 -7.08
C GLY A 26 9.45 0.11 -7.88
N ARG A 27 10.75 0.36 -7.66
CA ARG A 27 11.59 1.22 -8.49
C ARG A 27 11.62 0.71 -9.92
N ASN A 28 10.74 1.23 -10.79
CA ASN A 28 11.05 1.20 -12.22
C ASN A 28 12.37 1.94 -12.41
N ASP A 29 13.40 1.20 -12.83
CA ASP A 29 14.81 1.43 -13.22
C ASP A 29 15.45 2.84 -13.22
N VAL A 30 14.69 3.92 -13.15
CA VAL A 30 15.13 5.32 -13.18
C VAL A 30 15.76 5.76 -11.85
N GLU A 31 15.26 5.31 -10.70
CA GLU A 31 15.83 5.70 -9.39
C GLU A 31 17.17 5.04 -9.07
N ARG A 32 17.53 3.89 -9.69
CA ARG A 32 18.85 3.26 -9.49
C ARG A 32 20.01 4.17 -9.89
N ARG A 33 19.79 5.18 -10.74
CA ARG A 33 20.80 6.17 -11.16
C ARG A 33 20.84 7.44 -10.29
N LEU A 34 19.85 7.65 -9.40
CA LEU A 34 19.70 8.89 -8.63
C LEU A 34 19.70 8.66 -7.12
N ALA A 35 20.37 7.59 -6.67
CA ALA A 35 20.47 7.23 -5.26
C ALA A 35 20.83 8.42 -4.36
N GLN A 36 19.88 8.81 -3.50
CA GLN A 36 20.17 9.50 -2.23
C GLN A 36 20.16 8.49 -1.08
N PRO A 37 20.90 8.79 0.01
CA PRO A 37 21.27 7.81 1.02
C PRO A 37 20.06 7.33 1.83
N ARG A 38 20.02 6.02 2.01
CA ARG A 38 18.98 5.26 2.72
C ARG A 38 18.98 5.65 4.20
N GLY A 39 17.82 6.03 4.71
CA GLY A 39 17.55 6.12 6.14
C GLY A 39 17.63 4.75 6.81
N THR A 40 18.09 4.76 8.06
CA THR A 40 18.32 3.68 9.03
C THR A 40 17.67 2.30 8.79
N THR A 41 18.55 1.31 8.85
CA THR A 41 18.50 -0.15 8.61
C THR A 41 17.28 -0.98 9.04
N ASP A 42 16.34 -0.46 9.82
CA ASP A 42 15.20 -1.25 10.34
C ASP A 42 14.02 -1.24 9.36
N PHE A 43 13.71 -0.09 8.77
CA PHE A 43 12.57 0.07 7.85
C PHE A 43 12.74 -0.63 6.51
N SER A 44 13.98 -0.90 6.10
CA SER A 44 14.25 -1.70 4.91
C SER A 44 13.69 -3.13 5.05
N ARG A 45 13.83 -3.75 6.23
CA ARG A 45 13.23 -5.08 6.50
C ARG A 45 11.71 -5.01 6.55
N VAL A 46 11.18 -3.93 7.08
CA VAL A 46 9.74 -3.66 7.21
C VAL A 46 9.09 -3.50 5.82
N GLY A 47 9.73 -2.76 4.92
CA GLY A 47 9.32 -2.65 3.52
C GLY A 47 9.45 -3.96 2.74
N GLU A 48 10.55 -4.70 2.95
CA GLU A 48 10.73 -6.04 2.36
C GLU A 48 9.65 -7.03 2.81
N GLN A 49 9.28 -7.01 4.10
CA GLN A 49 8.19 -7.83 4.63
C GLN A 49 6.85 -7.48 3.97
N LEU A 50 6.49 -6.20 3.89
CA LEU A 50 5.28 -5.78 3.21
C LEU A 50 5.30 -6.21 1.74
N GLN A 51 6.43 -6.08 1.07
CA GLN A 51 6.59 -6.51 -0.31
C GLN A 51 6.32 -8.01 -0.46
N THR A 52 6.92 -8.86 0.37
CA THR A 52 6.67 -10.31 0.37
C THR A 52 5.19 -10.61 0.58
N LEU A 53 4.57 -9.96 1.57
CA LEU A 53 3.15 -10.14 1.89
C LEU A 53 2.22 -9.72 0.75
N VAL A 54 2.56 -8.62 0.06
CA VAL A 54 1.85 -8.15 -1.14
C VAL A 54 2.01 -9.15 -2.29
N GLU A 55 3.21 -9.68 -2.52
CA GLU A 55 3.48 -10.67 -3.58
C GLU A 55 2.75 -12.01 -3.31
N GLU A 56 2.70 -12.45 -2.05
CA GLU A 56 1.90 -13.62 -1.65
C GLU A 56 0.40 -13.39 -1.91
N PHE A 57 -0.11 -12.21 -1.56
CA PHE A 57 -1.50 -11.86 -1.83
C PHE A 57 -1.81 -11.77 -3.32
N GLU A 58 -0.92 -11.19 -4.13
CA GLU A 58 -1.08 -11.11 -5.59
C GLU A 58 -1.31 -12.49 -6.23
N ASN A 59 -0.71 -13.54 -5.67
CA ASN A 59 -0.85 -14.92 -6.13
C ASN A 59 -2.14 -15.62 -5.64
N SER A 60 -2.84 -15.04 -4.66
CA SER A 60 -4.11 -15.54 -4.15
C SER A 60 -5.29 -15.27 -5.13
N PRO A 61 -6.41 -16.01 -5.03
CA PRO A 61 -7.63 -15.71 -5.79
C PRO A 61 -8.13 -14.26 -5.61
N GLN A 62 -8.00 -13.73 -4.39
CA GLN A 62 -8.40 -12.36 -4.04
C GLN A 62 -7.48 -11.33 -4.71
N GLY A 63 -6.17 -11.59 -4.76
CA GLY A 63 -5.21 -10.76 -5.49
C GLY A 63 -5.45 -10.76 -7.00
N ARG A 64 -5.76 -11.92 -7.59
CA ARG A 64 -6.15 -12.01 -9.00
C ARG A 64 -7.38 -11.16 -9.31
N ARG A 65 -8.41 -11.21 -8.46
CA ARG A 65 -9.62 -10.38 -8.61
C ARG A 65 -9.33 -8.89 -8.48
N ALA A 66 -8.43 -8.48 -7.57
CA ALA A 66 -7.99 -7.09 -7.48
C ALA A 66 -7.30 -6.62 -8.78
N ARG A 67 -6.44 -7.47 -9.38
CA ARG A 67 -5.82 -7.20 -10.68
C ARG A 67 -6.84 -7.10 -11.81
N GLU A 68 -7.86 -7.96 -11.84
CA GLU A 68 -8.96 -7.90 -12.83
C GLU A 68 -9.71 -6.56 -12.75
N ILE A 69 -10.11 -6.15 -11.54
CA ILE A 69 -10.76 -4.85 -11.31
C ILE A 69 -9.86 -3.71 -11.78
N VAL A 70 -8.57 -3.75 -11.44
CA VAL A 70 -7.62 -2.75 -11.92
C VAL A 70 -7.56 -2.73 -13.44
N ASN A 71 -7.59 -3.87 -14.13
CA ASN A 71 -7.55 -3.92 -15.60
C ASN A 71 -8.77 -3.31 -16.28
N GLU A 72 -9.94 -3.38 -15.65
CA GLU A 72 -11.19 -2.78 -16.17
C GLU A 72 -11.21 -1.25 -16.08
N ILE A 73 -10.37 -0.66 -15.23
CA ILE A 73 -10.29 0.79 -15.07
C ILE A 73 -9.72 1.43 -16.34
N ASN A 74 -10.44 2.42 -16.90
CA ASN A 74 -9.87 3.30 -17.92
C ASN A 74 -8.95 4.35 -17.27
N ILE A 75 -7.64 4.06 -17.26
CA ILE A 75 -6.64 4.91 -16.62
C ILE A 75 -6.53 6.32 -17.22
N ARG A 76 -7.06 6.56 -18.43
CA ARG A 76 -7.05 7.89 -19.07
C ARG A 76 -8.11 8.84 -18.49
N ASP A 77 -9.19 8.29 -17.95
CA ASP A 77 -10.29 9.07 -17.36
C ASP A 77 -10.21 9.09 -15.83
N LEU A 78 -9.08 8.63 -15.27
CA LEU A 78 -8.92 8.50 -13.83
C LEU A 78 -8.77 9.89 -13.19
N THR A 79 -9.70 10.21 -12.30
CA THR A 79 -9.65 11.42 -11.48
C THR A 79 -9.30 11.09 -10.04
N ALA A 80 -8.79 12.08 -9.29
CA ALA A 80 -8.59 11.95 -7.84
C ALA A 80 -9.88 11.56 -7.11
N SER A 81 -11.04 12.04 -7.58
CA SER A 81 -12.35 11.69 -7.01
C SER A 81 -12.67 10.21 -7.22
N SER A 82 -12.47 9.68 -8.44
CA SER A 82 -12.68 8.27 -8.75
C SER A 82 -11.77 7.36 -7.93
N LEU A 83 -10.51 7.75 -7.74
CA LEU A 83 -9.56 7.04 -6.89
C LEU A 83 -10.00 7.04 -5.42
N THR A 84 -10.46 8.19 -4.92
CA THR A 84 -10.96 8.33 -3.55
C THR A 84 -12.19 7.47 -3.30
N GLU A 85 -13.08 7.36 -4.30
CA GLU A 85 -14.23 6.44 -4.24
C GLU A 85 -13.77 4.98 -4.14
N ILE A 86 -12.83 4.55 -4.99
CA ILE A 86 -12.28 3.18 -4.94
C ILE A 86 -11.62 2.92 -3.58
N GLY A 87 -10.79 3.84 -3.08
CA GLY A 87 -10.18 3.74 -1.75
C GLY A 87 -11.22 3.62 -0.65
N SER A 88 -12.27 4.43 -0.69
CA SER A 88 -13.39 4.37 0.26
C SER A 88 -14.13 3.04 0.21
N GLN A 89 -14.27 2.44 -0.99
CA GLN A 89 -14.87 1.11 -1.13
C GLN A 89 -13.98 0.01 -0.54
N ILE A 90 -12.66 0.08 -0.73
CA ILE A 90 -11.69 -0.87 -0.13
C ILE A 90 -11.79 -0.84 1.40
N PHE A 91 -11.94 0.35 1.97
CA PHE A 91 -12.03 0.56 3.42
C PHE A 91 -13.47 0.68 3.94
N LYS A 92 -14.48 0.28 3.16
CA LYS A 92 -15.91 0.39 3.53
C LYS A 92 -16.22 -0.25 4.89
N ASN A 93 -15.54 -1.34 5.21
CA ASN A 93 -15.71 -2.08 6.47
C ASN A 93 -14.64 -1.71 7.53
N GLY A 94 -13.95 -0.59 7.35
CA GLY A 94 -12.85 -0.13 8.20
C GLY A 94 -11.47 -0.59 7.72
N ILE A 95 -10.43 0.01 8.31
CA ILE A 95 -9.03 -0.30 8.03
C ILE A 95 -8.60 -1.51 8.87
N ASN A 96 -8.06 -2.53 8.21
CA ASN A 96 -7.49 -3.74 8.79
C ASN A 96 -6.40 -4.31 7.87
N GLY A 97 -5.74 -5.40 8.30
CA GLY A 97 -4.67 -6.05 7.54
C GLY A 97 -5.10 -6.44 6.11
N CYS A 98 -6.27 -7.04 5.93
CA CYS A 98 -6.77 -7.43 4.61
C CYS A 98 -7.01 -6.23 3.70
N SER A 99 -7.72 -5.20 4.20
CA SER A 99 -8.04 -4.01 3.39
C SER A 99 -6.78 -3.23 3.02
N LEU A 100 -5.80 -3.17 3.93
CA LEU A 100 -4.49 -2.56 3.64
C LEU A 100 -3.75 -3.33 2.54
N THR A 101 -3.70 -4.65 2.61
CA THR A 101 -3.09 -5.46 1.55
C THR A 101 -3.75 -5.21 0.20
N VAL A 102 -5.09 -5.22 0.16
CA VAL A 102 -5.86 -4.95 -1.06
C VAL A 102 -5.53 -3.56 -1.62
N PHE A 103 -5.46 -2.54 -0.76
CA PHE A 103 -5.10 -1.18 -1.15
C PHE A 103 -3.69 -1.10 -1.76
N TYR A 104 -2.68 -1.70 -1.11
CA TYR A 104 -1.31 -1.68 -1.62
C TYR A 104 -1.17 -2.41 -2.96
N VAL A 105 -1.85 -3.55 -3.12
CA VAL A 105 -1.89 -4.30 -4.38
C VAL A 105 -2.57 -3.49 -5.48
N PHE A 106 -3.71 -2.86 -5.16
CA PHE A 106 -4.42 -1.97 -6.07
C PHE A 106 -3.51 -0.84 -6.56
N CYS A 107 -2.83 -0.13 -5.66
CA CYS A 107 -1.93 0.96 -6.03
C CYS A 107 -0.73 0.46 -6.85
N LYS A 108 -0.14 -0.69 -6.50
CA LYS A 108 0.97 -1.31 -7.26
C LYS A 108 0.56 -1.65 -8.70
N GLU A 109 -0.57 -2.32 -8.89
CA GLU A 109 -1.07 -2.67 -10.23
C GLU A 109 -1.49 -1.45 -11.04
N LEU A 110 -2.13 -0.47 -10.40
CA LEU A 110 -2.51 0.78 -11.06
C LEU A 110 -1.27 1.55 -11.53
N MET A 111 -0.25 1.67 -10.67
CA MET A 111 0.99 2.35 -11.01
C MET A 111 1.71 1.65 -12.18
N LYS A 112 1.82 0.31 -12.18
CA LYS A 112 2.36 -0.48 -13.31
C LYS A 112 1.68 -0.11 -14.64
N ARG A 113 0.35 -0.01 -14.65
CA ARG A 113 -0.41 0.40 -15.85
C ARG A 113 -0.13 1.84 -16.25
N CYS A 114 0.01 2.74 -15.29
CA CYS A 114 0.30 4.15 -15.54
C CYS A 114 1.70 4.37 -16.13
N TRP A 115 2.71 3.58 -15.72
CA TRP A 115 4.05 3.66 -16.29
C TRP A 115 4.08 3.39 -17.79
N ASN A 116 3.25 2.47 -18.26
CA ASN A 116 3.12 2.16 -19.68
C ASN A 116 2.30 3.21 -20.46
N ALA A 117 1.59 4.10 -19.76
CA ALA A 117 0.66 5.05 -20.36
C ALA A 117 1.17 6.50 -20.39
N GLY A 118 2.05 6.90 -19.46
CA GLY A 118 2.73 8.19 -19.51
C GLY A 118 3.09 8.78 -18.14
N VAL A 119 4.17 9.57 -18.10
CA VAL A 119 4.78 10.13 -16.88
C VAL A 119 3.88 11.05 -16.06
N ASN A 120 2.98 11.81 -16.69
CA ASN A 120 2.07 12.71 -15.98
C ASN A 120 1.03 11.93 -15.17
N LEU A 121 0.56 10.80 -15.70
CA LEU A 121 -0.39 9.95 -15.02
C LEU A 121 0.26 9.30 -13.80
N VAL A 122 1.47 8.75 -13.94
CA VAL A 122 2.26 8.20 -12.83
C VAL A 122 2.41 9.21 -11.69
N ARG A 123 2.76 10.47 -12.01
CA ARG A 123 2.89 11.53 -11.00
C ARG A 123 1.57 11.78 -10.27
N ASN A 124 0.46 11.89 -11.01
CA ASN A 124 -0.84 12.18 -10.41
C ASN A 124 -1.31 11.06 -9.48
N ILE A 125 -1.13 9.80 -9.89
CA ILE A 125 -1.46 8.65 -9.03
C ILE A 125 -0.56 8.58 -7.82
N TYR A 126 0.74 8.86 -7.98
CA TYR A 126 1.67 8.88 -6.87
C TYR A 126 1.27 9.92 -5.81
N ILE A 127 1.02 11.16 -6.22
CA ILE A 127 0.60 12.24 -5.31
C ILE A 127 -0.70 11.84 -4.59
N TRP A 128 -1.72 11.42 -5.34
CA TRP A 128 -2.99 10.99 -4.73
C TRP A 128 -2.80 9.85 -3.73
N THR A 129 -1.95 8.87 -4.06
CA THR A 129 -1.74 7.72 -3.17
C THR A 129 -1.05 8.14 -1.88
N THR A 130 -0.02 8.99 -1.97
CA THR A 130 0.67 9.53 -0.79
C THR A 130 -0.28 10.36 0.08
N ASP A 131 -1.08 11.25 -0.53
CA ASP A 131 -2.08 12.05 0.19
C ASP A 131 -3.09 11.15 0.90
N PHE A 132 -3.61 10.12 0.21
CA PHE A 132 -4.54 9.16 0.80
C PHE A 132 -3.93 8.39 1.97
N ILE A 133 -2.67 7.95 1.85
CA ILE A 133 -1.94 7.30 2.95
C ILE A 133 -1.83 8.27 4.13
N PHE A 134 -1.43 9.52 3.90
CA PHE A 134 -1.18 10.49 4.97
C PHE A 134 -2.43 10.96 5.70
N ASP A 135 -3.55 11.07 4.98
CA ASP A 135 -4.79 11.62 5.51
C ASP A 135 -5.72 10.54 6.07
N THR A 136 -5.65 9.31 5.56
CA THR A 136 -6.55 8.21 5.97
C THR A 136 -5.83 7.11 6.74
N ILE A 137 -4.68 6.65 6.25
CA ILE A 137 -4.01 5.47 6.79
C ILE A 137 -3.11 5.82 7.97
N CYS A 138 -2.26 6.85 7.85
CA CYS A 138 -1.33 7.27 8.90
C CYS A 138 -2.01 7.61 10.24
N PRO A 139 -3.16 8.32 10.30
CA PRO A 139 -3.88 8.53 11.55
C PRO A 139 -4.28 7.21 12.21
N TRP A 140 -4.83 6.28 11.43
CA TRP A 140 -5.21 4.96 11.94
C TRP A 140 -3.99 4.14 12.39
N VAL A 141 -2.87 4.22 11.67
CA VAL A 141 -1.61 3.56 12.04
C VAL A 141 -1.09 4.11 13.37
N ALA A 142 -1.19 5.43 13.59
CA ALA A 142 -0.81 6.05 14.86
C ALA A 142 -1.66 5.50 16.01
N ASP A 143 -2.97 5.43 15.83
CA ASP A 143 -3.90 4.89 16.83
C ASP A 143 -3.67 3.39 17.12
N ASN A 144 -3.10 2.65 16.16
CA ASN A 144 -2.80 1.22 16.28
C ASN A 144 -1.34 0.92 16.68
N GLY A 145 -0.58 1.95 17.09
CA GLY A 145 0.75 1.80 17.66
C GLY A 145 1.87 1.63 16.63
N GLY A 146 1.71 2.22 15.46
CA GLY A 146 2.76 2.35 14.44
C GLY A 146 2.80 1.24 13.40
N TRP A 147 3.57 1.46 12.33
CA TRP A 147 3.65 0.56 11.18
C TRP A 147 4.12 -0.85 11.53
N GLY A 148 5.03 -1.00 12.49
CA GLY A 148 5.50 -2.32 12.94
C GLY A 148 4.37 -3.24 13.44
N LYS A 149 3.40 -2.70 14.19
CA LYS A 149 2.23 -3.48 14.64
C LYS A 149 1.25 -3.76 13.50
N VAL A 150 0.99 -2.76 12.67
CA VAL A 150 0.08 -2.87 11.52
C VAL A 150 0.55 -3.95 10.53
N LEU A 151 1.86 -4.06 10.32
CA LEU A 151 2.42 -5.11 9.47
C LEU A 151 2.28 -6.51 10.07
N GLY A 152 2.37 -6.63 11.40
CA GLY A 152 1.99 -7.87 12.08
C GLY A 152 0.53 -8.26 11.82
N MET A 153 -0.38 -7.29 11.75
CA MET A 153 -1.79 -7.55 11.39
C MET A 153 -1.95 -7.98 9.94
N ILE A 154 -1.21 -7.36 9.01
CA ILE A 154 -1.18 -7.75 7.59
C ILE A 154 -0.66 -9.19 7.43
N ALA A 155 0.44 -9.53 8.09
CA ALA A 155 1.01 -10.87 8.08
C ALA A 155 0.04 -11.92 8.65
N GLY A 156 -0.60 -11.61 9.79
CA GLY A 156 -1.61 -12.49 10.39
C GLY A 156 -2.83 -12.70 9.49
N ALA A 157 -3.31 -11.64 8.85
CA ALA A 157 -4.42 -11.71 7.90
C ALA A 157 -4.11 -12.60 6.70
N LEU A 158 -2.90 -12.50 6.14
CA LEU A 158 -2.46 -13.33 5.02
C LEU A 158 -2.26 -14.79 5.42
N GLY A 159 -1.74 -15.05 6.63
CA GLY A 159 -1.70 -16.39 7.20
C GLY A 159 -3.09 -17.03 7.28
N LEU A 160 -4.11 -16.27 7.68
CA LEU A 160 -5.50 -16.75 7.71
C LEU A 160 -6.06 -17.02 6.31
N ILE A 161 -5.79 -16.15 5.33
CA ILE A 161 -6.22 -16.35 3.94
C ILE A 161 -5.57 -17.61 3.35
N ALA A 162 -4.28 -17.83 3.60
CA ALA A 162 -3.57 -19.02 3.17
C ALA A 162 -4.16 -20.30 3.80
N LEU A 163 -4.49 -20.27 5.09
CA LEU A 163 -5.11 -21.41 5.78
C LEU A 163 -6.51 -21.71 5.25
N VAL A 164 -7.35 -20.68 5.05
CA VAL A 164 -8.71 -20.85 4.51
C VAL A 164 -8.67 -21.32 3.05
N GLY A 165 -7.74 -20.79 2.25
CA GLY A 165 -7.51 -21.23 0.86
C GLY A 165 -7.05 -22.69 0.78
N LEU A 166 -6.18 -23.12 1.70
CA LEU A 166 -5.70 -24.51 1.76
C LEU A 166 -6.79 -25.47 2.25
N PHE A 167 -7.63 -25.04 3.18
CA PHE A 167 -8.79 -25.82 3.66
C PHE A 167 -9.86 -26.00 2.58
N LEU A 168 -10.13 -24.96 1.77
CA LEU A 168 -11.05 -25.03 0.62
C LEU A 168 -10.48 -25.79 -0.58
N PHE A 169 -9.16 -25.96 -0.69
CA PHE A 169 -8.49 -26.72 -1.75
C PHE A 169 -8.41 -28.23 -1.45
N LEU A 170 -8.55 -28.63 -0.18
CA LEU A 170 -8.50 -30.02 0.27
C LEU A 170 -9.89 -30.67 0.46
N LEU A 171 -10.96 -29.94 0.14
CA LEU A 171 -12.37 -30.37 0.18
C LEU A 171 -12.90 -30.49 -1.24
#